data_AF-A0A6P8V0C0-F1
#
_entry.id   AF-A0A6P8V0C0-F1
#
_cell.length_a   1.000
_cell.length_b   1.000
_cell.length_c   1.000
_cell.angle_alpha   90.00
_cell.angle_beta   90.00
_cell.angle_gamma   90.00
#
_symmetry.space_group_name_H-M   'P 1'
#
loop_
_entity.id
_entity.type
_entity.pdbx_description
1 polymer ?
#
loop_
_entity_poly.entity_id
_entity_poly.type
_entity_poly.pdbx_seq_one_letter_code
_entity_poly.pdbx_strand_id
1 'polypeptide(L)'
;MRDITFPRIMEEYLQGYREHYECIDPTVRLQENAVSKISRVKSFLTFMAHGFKRLSDWLFMRDLKRIRGWSRSLIKSSLQVTTSDFYIQNIAHFVKYMSATPCKGSRLNQNDMTLITRELGAILKSLRKKVVIHQMQVKRDKMEGLPSHKDIIACLTAANTLIPQLLDVMASNPTTATRLLLYGYLTLHWSCIYGHRPGVYSNMTNAQVRKAETTGTAFGYLIQVSNHKTASAFGEAQLYLTIEEFGWMKRWLDIKETLTGTQNRYFLYTAGNNPLRNLATFLRLAWADVGLKGPINFTDFHADNAKRFQDPGNRQRVSDFMCHIHCNCGHILCQESFFEGGCGHTAALQSHCKQRQQH
;
A
#
# COMPACT_ATOMS: atom_id res chain seq x y z
N MET A 1 17.57 -26.90 -3.03
CA MET A 1 16.88 -27.56 -1.91
C MET A 1 15.97 -28.60 -2.54
N ARG A 2 15.97 -29.87 -2.09
CA ARG A 2 15.01 -30.88 -2.62
C ARG A 2 13.59 -30.38 -2.37
N ASP A 3 12.68 -30.60 -3.29
CA ASP A 3 11.25 -30.32 -3.09
C ASP A 3 10.73 -31.21 -1.97
N ILE A 4 10.51 -30.61 -0.80
CA ILE A 4 9.84 -31.26 0.32
C ILE A 4 8.34 -31.21 0.01
N THR A 5 7.72 -32.38 -0.19
CA THR A 5 6.27 -32.48 -0.29
C THR A 5 5.67 -32.57 1.11
N PHE A 6 4.84 -31.59 1.48
CA PHE A 6 4.13 -31.63 2.76
C PHE A 6 3.01 -32.68 2.75
N PRO A 7 2.79 -33.41 3.86
CA PRO A 7 1.64 -34.29 4.02
C PRO A 7 0.32 -33.54 3.83
N ARG A 8 -0.70 -34.23 3.30
CA ARG A 8 -2.03 -33.65 3.02
C ARG A 8 -2.63 -32.90 4.20
N ILE A 9 -2.49 -33.44 5.41
CA ILE A 9 -3.00 -32.82 6.65
C ILE A 9 -2.35 -31.46 6.96
N MET A 10 -1.09 -31.26 6.56
CA MET A 10 -0.41 -29.97 6.73
C MET A 10 -0.86 -28.97 5.66
N GLU A 11 -1.06 -29.43 4.43
CA GLU A 11 -1.57 -28.58 3.34
C GLU A 11 -3.01 -28.12 3.63
N GLU A 12 -3.88 -29.02 4.08
CA GLU A 12 -5.23 -28.69 4.56
C GLU A 12 -5.19 -27.67 5.70
N TYR A 13 -4.25 -27.80 6.63
CA TYR A 13 -4.10 -26.86 7.74
C TYR A 13 -3.59 -25.48 7.29
N LEU A 14 -2.65 -25.43 6.33
CA LEU A 14 -2.18 -24.17 5.73
C LEU A 14 -3.29 -23.48 4.92
N GLN A 15 -4.16 -24.27 4.27
CA GLN A 15 -5.34 -23.76 3.59
C GLN A 15 -6.34 -23.16 4.59
N GLY A 16 -6.58 -23.81 5.74
CA GLY A 16 -7.38 -23.23 6.83
C GLY A 16 -6.79 -21.93 7.40
N TYR A 17 -5.45 -21.83 7.48
CA TYR A 17 -4.78 -20.58 7.87
C TYR A 17 -4.96 -19.47 6.83
N ARG A 18 -4.96 -19.84 5.54
CA ARG A 18 -5.22 -18.92 4.43
C ARG A 18 -6.63 -18.34 4.52
N GLU A 19 -7.63 -19.20 4.66
CA GLU A 19 -9.04 -18.82 4.78
C GLU A 19 -9.29 -17.93 6.00
N HIS A 20 -8.66 -18.24 7.14
CA HIS A 20 -8.69 -17.37 8.32
C HIS A 20 -8.15 -15.97 8.04
N TYR A 21 -7.12 -15.84 7.22
CA TYR A 21 -6.52 -14.56 6.86
C TYR A 21 -7.31 -13.81 5.79
N GLU A 22 -7.95 -14.52 4.86
CA GLU A 22 -8.82 -13.94 3.84
C GLU A 22 -10.13 -13.39 4.44
N CYS A 23 -10.62 -13.97 5.55
CA CYS A 23 -11.87 -13.57 6.19
C CYS A 23 -13.11 -13.82 5.29
N ILE A 24 -14.27 -13.29 5.68
CA ILE A 24 -15.57 -13.62 5.08
C ILE A 24 -15.71 -13.06 3.65
N ASP A 25 -15.21 -11.85 3.40
CA ASP A 25 -15.34 -11.18 2.09
C ASP A 25 -14.00 -10.52 1.68
N PRO A 26 -13.02 -11.31 1.20
CA PRO A 26 -11.72 -10.80 0.83
C PRO A 26 -11.74 -10.04 -0.51
N THR A 27 -11.15 -8.85 -0.52
CA THR A 27 -10.75 -8.22 -1.78
C THR A 27 -9.71 -9.07 -2.53
N VAL A 28 -9.63 -8.97 -3.86
CA VAL A 28 -8.60 -9.63 -4.68
C VAL A 28 -7.20 -9.39 -4.13
N ARG A 29 -6.90 -8.15 -3.70
CA ARG A 29 -5.60 -7.80 -3.11
C ARG A 29 -5.35 -8.52 -1.78
N LEU A 30 -6.38 -8.75 -0.97
CA LEU A 30 -6.26 -9.51 0.26
C LEU A 30 -5.96 -10.98 -0.03
N GLN A 31 -6.59 -11.57 -1.06
CA GLN A 31 -6.30 -12.93 -1.52
C GLN A 31 -4.84 -13.07 -1.99
N GLU A 32 -4.34 -12.14 -2.82
CA GLU A 32 -2.93 -12.11 -3.26
C GLU A 32 -1.96 -12.02 -2.07
N ASN A 33 -2.30 -11.17 -1.08
CA ASN A 33 -1.51 -11.03 0.14
C ASN A 33 -1.53 -12.31 0.98
N ALA A 34 -2.68 -12.99 1.05
CA ALA A 34 -2.84 -14.27 1.73
C ALA A 34 -1.94 -15.33 1.09
N VAL A 35 -2.00 -15.48 -0.24
CA VAL A 35 -1.13 -16.39 -1.00
C VAL A 35 0.34 -16.11 -0.73
N SER A 36 0.74 -14.84 -0.80
CA SER A 36 2.12 -14.42 -0.52
C SER A 36 2.55 -14.75 0.92
N LYS A 37 1.66 -14.60 1.89
CA LYS A 37 1.90 -14.94 3.30
C LYS A 37 2.06 -16.45 3.49
N ILE A 38 1.18 -17.25 2.90
CA ILE A 38 1.30 -18.72 2.90
C ILE A 38 2.61 -19.18 2.25
N SER A 39 3.00 -18.56 1.13
CA SER A 39 4.29 -18.87 0.48
C SER A 39 5.48 -18.66 1.42
N ARG A 40 5.47 -17.60 2.24
CA ARG A 40 6.54 -17.34 3.23
C ARG A 40 6.52 -18.38 4.36
N VAL A 41 5.33 -18.76 4.83
CA VAL A 41 5.16 -19.84 5.80
C VAL A 41 5.69 -21.17 5.24
N LYS A 42 5.34 -21.53 4.01
CA LYS A 42 5.85 -22.74 3.35
C LYS A 42 7.36 -22.73 3.19
N SER A 43 7.96 -21.59 2.84
CA SER A 43 9.42 -21.44 2.77
C SER A 43 10.08 -21.72 4.12
N PHE A 44 9.54 -21.14 5.20
CA PHE A 44 9.99 -21.42 6.57
C PHE A 44 9.83 -22.90 6.95
N LEU A 45 8.65 -23.48 6.70
CA LEU A 45 8.38 -24.89 7.02
C LEU A 45 9.31 -25.83 6.24
N THR A 46 9.64 -25.50 4.99
CA THR A 46 10.56 -26.29 4.15
C THR A 46 11.96 -26.28 4.76
N PHE A 47 12.44 -25.11 5.19
CA PHE A 47 13.70 -25.01 5.89
C PHE A 47 13.69 -25.81 7.21
N MET A 48 12.61 -25.70 7.98
CA MET A 48 12.45 -26.38 9.25
C MET A 48 12.34 -27.91 9.10
N ALA A 49 11.70 -28.40 8.05
CA ALA A 49 11.45 -29.82 7.77
C ALA A 49 12.68 -30.58 7.21
N HIS A 50 13.72 -29.88 6.76
CA HIS A 50 14.85 -30.50 6.07
C HIS A 50 15.53 -31.61 6.91
N GLY A 51 15.52 -32.85 6.44
CA GLY A 51 16.13 -33.98 7.15
C GLY A 51 15.25 -34.64 8.22
N PHE A 52 14.00 -34.20 8.39
CA PHE A 52 13.01 -34.90 9.21
C PHE A 52 12.24 -35.91 8.37
N LYS A 53 12.04 -37.12 8.91
CA LYS A 53 11.30 -38.21 8.23
C LYS A 53 9.78 -38.11 8.42
N ARG A 54 9.34 -37.66 9.60
CA ARG A 54 7.92 -37.52 9.95
C ARG A 54 7.59 -36.05 10.15
N LEU A 55 6.74 -35.51 9.27
CA LEU A 55 6.36 -34.09 9.29
C LEU A 55 4.98 -33.86 9.92
N SER A 56 4.09 -34.84 9.85
CA SER A 56 2.69 -34.72 10.28
C SER A 56 2.49 -34.49 11.78
N ASP A 57 3.50 -34.76 12.62
CA ASP A 57 3.45 -34.51 14.07
C ASP A 57 3.95 -33.12 14.47
N TRP A 58 4.46 -32.33 13.52
CA TRP A 58 4.98 -30.98 13.69
C TRP A 58 6.17 -30.84 14.67
N LEU A 59 6.76 -31.95 15.15
CA LEU A 59 7.81 -31.91 16.17
C LEU A 59 9.09 -31.24 15.69
N PHE A 60 9.32 -31.19 14.37
CA PHE A 60 10.44 -30.47 13.76
C PHE A 60 10.44 -28.96 14.09
N MET A 61 9.29 -28.39 14.46
CA MET A 61 9.16 -26.99 14.89
C MET A 61 9.80 -26.71 16.26
N ARG A 62 10.06 -27.74 17.09
CA ARG A 62 10.70 -27.59 18.41
C ARG A 62 12.17 -27.16 18.32
N ASP A 63 12.79 -27.28 17.15
CA ASP A 63 14.20 -26.93 16.97
C ASP A 63 14.40 -25.39 16.93
N LEU A 64 14.52 -24.79 18.12
CA LEU A 64 14.78 -23.35 18.27
C LEU A 64 16.10 -22.92 17.63
N LYS A 65 17.10 -23.80 17.56
CA LYS A 65 18.37 -23.49 16.89
C LYS A 65 18.17 -23.35 15.39
N ARG A 66 17.31 -24.19 14.79
CA ARG A 66 16.96 -24.11 13.38
C ARG A 66 16.09 -22.89 13.06
N ILE A 67 15.18 -22.48 13.97
CA ILE A 67 14.45 -21.20 13.84
C ILE A 67 15.45 -20.04 13.75
N ARG A 68 16.40 -19.96 14.69
CA ARG A 68 17.49 -18.96 14.63
C ARG A 68 18.31 -19.07 13.34
N GLY A 69 18.59 -20.29 12.89
CA GLY A 69 19.30 -20.57 11.64
C GLY A 69 18.61 -19.99 10.41
N TRP A 70 17.29 -20.18 10.31
CA TRP A 70 16.48 -19.60 9.24
C TRP A 70 16.44 -18.07 9.32
N SER A 71 16.22 -17.50 10.50
CA SER A 71 16.23 -16.04 10.64
C SER A 71 17.58 -15.44 10.28
N ARG A 72 18.69 -16.11 10.62
CA ARG A 72 20.03 -15.71 10.19
C ARG A 72 20.22 -15.82 8.67
N SER A 73 19.67 -16.84 8.02
CA SER A 73 19.78 -16.96 6.56
C SER A 73 19.02 -15.84 5.85
N LEU A 74 17.86 -15.43 6.36
CA LEU A 74 17.16 -14.24 5.87
C LEU A 74 18.00 -12.97 6.04
N ILE A 75 18.57 -12.75 7.22
CA ILE A 75 19.38 -11.55 7.50
C ILE A 75 20.66 -11.51 6.66
N LYS A 76 21.26 -12.68 6.37
CA LYS A 76 22.48 -12.81 5.56
C LYS A 76 22.21 -12.79 4.05
N SER A 77 20.98 -13.04 3.63
CA SER A 77 20.60 -12.89 2.24
C SER A 77 20.64 -11.42 1.83
N SER A 78 20.65 -11.13 0.52
CA SER A 78 20.61 -9.77 -0.03
C SER A 78 19.28 -9.03 0.21
N LEU A 79 18.47 -9.49 1.17
CA LEU A 79 17.21 -8.87 1.54
C LEU A 79 17.44 -7.67 2.44
N GLN A 80 16.60 -6.65 2.27
CA GLN A 80 16.55 -5.53 3.20
C GLN A 80 16.11 -6.00 4.60
N VAL A 81 16.59 -5.32 5.63
CA VAL A 81 16.30 -5.69 7.03
C VAL A 81 14.81 -5.67 7.35
N THR A 82 14.06 -4.75 6.73
CA THR A 82 12.60 -4.63 6.84
C THR A 82 11.88 -5.81 6.20
N THR A 83 12.39 -6.33 5.08
CA THR A 83 11.88 -7.54 4.45
C THR A 83 12.12 -8.76 5.34
N SER A 84 13.31 -8.89 5.92
CA SER A 84 13.63 -9.97 6.86
C SER A 84 12.71 -9.94 8.10
N ASP A 85 12.53 -8.75 8.68
CA ASP A 85 11.61 -8.53 9.81
C ASP A 85 10.18 -8.94 9.44
N PHE A 86 9.68 -8.50 8.27
CA PHE A 86 8.35 -8.85 7.79
C PHE A 86 8.15 -10.37 7.63
N TYR A 87 9.14 -11.09 7.11
CA TYR A 87 9.07 -12.55 6.97
C TYR A 87 8.95 -13.22 8.35
N ILE A 88 9.76 -12.79 9.32
CA ILE A 88 9.74 -13.35 10.67
C ILE A 88 8.40 -13.03 11.37
N GLN A 89 7.86 -11.82 11.18
CA GLN A 89 6.52 -11.47 11.68
C GLN A 89 5.43 -12.37 11.08
N ASN A 90 5.50 -12.70 9.78
CA ASN A 90 4.54 -13.60 9.14
C ASN A 90 4.57 -14.99 9.80
N ILE A 91 5.75 -15.48 10.17
CA ILE A 91 5.89 -16.74 10.91
C ILE A 91 5.35 -16.63 12.34
N ALA A 92 5.62 -15.52 13.03
CA ALA A 92 5.06 -15.28 14.37
C ALA A 92 3.52 -15.28 14.36
N HIS A 93 2.89 -14.71 13.33
CA HIS A 93 1.44 -14.78 13.15
C HIS A 93 0.93 -16.19 12.91
N PHE A 94 1.66 -16.98 12.12
CA PHE A 94 1.30 -18.37 11.87
C PHE A 94 1.41 -19.22 13.15
N VAL A 95 2.49 -19.06 13.92
CA VAL A 95 2.66 -19.75 15.21
C VAL A 95 1.58 -19.33 16.21
N LYS A 96 1.19 -18.06 16.23
CA LYS A 96 0.08 -17.57 17.06
C LYS A 96 -1.24 -18.25 16.67
N TYR A 97 -1.53 -18.37 15.37
CA TYR A 97 -2.68 -19.11 14.87
C TYR A 97 -2.62 -20.59 15.27
N MET A 98 -1.46 -21.24 15.11
CA MET A 98 -1.24 -22.63 15.55
C MET A 98 -1.50 -22.85 17.04
N SER A 99 -1.15 -21.87 17.88
CA SER A 99 -1.40 -21.97 19.32
C SER A 99 -2.89 -21.84 19.65
N ALA A 100 -3.66 -21.06 18.89
CA ALA A 100 -5.09 -20.87 19.10
C ALA A 100 -5.95 -21.93 18.41
N THR A 101 -5.42 -22.56 17.37
CA THR A 101 -6.12 -23.54 16.54
C THR A 101 -5.23 -24.77 16.33
N PRO A 102 -5.08 -25.66 17.33
CA PRO A 102 -4.17 -26.80 17.26
C PRO A 102 -4.46 -27.69 16.05
N CYS A 103 -3.40 -28.04 15.30
CA CYS A 103 -3.52 -28.94 14.15
C CYS A 103 -3.82 -30.38 14.61
N LYS A 104 -4.79 -31.04 13.97
CA LYS A 104 -5.09 -32.46 14.21
C LYS A 104 -3.83 -33.30 13.93
N GLY A 105 -3.41 -34.14 14.88
CA GLY A 105 -2.21 -34.96 14.75
C GLY A 105 -0.90 -34.28 15.16
N SER A 106 -0.90 -32.97 15.45
CA SER A 106 0.24 -32.29 16.06
C SER A 106 0.55 -32.85 17.44
N ARG A 107 1.84 -33.05 17.73
CA ARG A 107 2.36 -33.44 19.04
C ARG A 107 3.05 -32.28 19.78
N LEU A 108 2.96 -31.07 19.23
CA LEU A 108 3.39 -29.85 19.92
C LEU A 108 2.42 -29.55 21.06
N ASN A 109 2.96 -29.35 22.27
CA ASN A 109 2.18 -28.94 23.43
C ASN A 109 2.22 -27.41 23.61
N GLN A 110 1.44 -26.89 24.56
CA GLN A 110 1.36 -25.45 24.81
C GLN A 110 2.72 -24.85 25.20
N ASN A 111 3.54 -25.57 25.96
CA ASN A 111 4.88 -25.10 26.34
C ASN A 111 5.79 -24.96 25.12
N ASP A 112 5.73 -25.89 24.16
CA ASP A 112 6.47 -25.78 22.90
C ASP A 112 6.07 -24.51 22.15
N MET A 113 4.76 -24.25 22.04
CA MET A 113 4.23 -23.06 21.36
C MET A 113 4.67 -21.77 22.05
N THR A 114 4.68 -21.74 23.38
CA THR A 114 5.20 -20.61 24.16
C THR A 114 6.69 -20.40 23.91
N LEU A 115 7.50 -21.46 23.89
CA LEU A 115 8.93 -21.38 23.63
C LEU A 115 9.25 -20.89 22.21
N ILE A 116 8.56 -21.41 21.20
CA ILE A 116 8.68 -20.99 19.80
C ILE A 116 8.30 -19.51 19.65
N THR A 117 7.16 -19.10 20.24
CA THR A 117 6.70 -17.70 20.20
C THR A 117 7.70 -16.76 20.86
N ARG A 118 8.25 -17.14 22.03
CA ARG A 118 9.26 -16.36 22.74
C ARG A 118 10.54 -16.23 21.90
N GLU A 119 10.96 -17.29 21.23
CA GLU A 119 12.14 -17.29 20.37
C GLU A 119 11.97 -16.33 19.17
N LEU A 120 10.84 -16.42 18.46
CA LEU A 120 10.51 -15.50 17.38
C LEU A 120 10.44 -14.04 17.87
N GLY A 121 9.87 -13.81 19.05
CA GLY A 121 9.82 -12.49 19.69
C GLY A 121 11.21 -11.94 20.03
N ALA A 122 12.12 -12.78 20.53
CA ALA A 122 13.50 -12.39 20.81
C ALA A 122 14.26 -12.02 19.52
N ILE A 123 14.04 -12.78 18.44
CA ILE A 123 14.62 -12.49 17.13
C ILE A 123 14.11 -11.13 16.60
N LEU A 124 12.79 -10.90 16.61
CA LEU A 124 12.20 -9.62 16.19
C LEU A 124 12.73 -8.45 17.04
N LYS A 125 12.83 -8.63 18.37
CA LYS A 125 13.41 -7.62 19.27
C LYS A 125 14.86 -7.29 18.90
N SER A 126 15.64 -8.29 18.50
CA SER A 126 17.04 -8.09 18.06
C SER A 126 17.15 -7.31 16.75
N LEU A 127 16.17 -7.44 15.85
CA LEU A 127 16.13 -6.72 14.58
C LEU A 127 15.62 -5.29 14.70
N ARG A 128 14.81 -5.00 15.73
CA ARG A 128 14.13 -3.72 15.91
C ARG A 128 15.04 -2.51 15.75
N LYS A 129 16.23 -2.51 16.38
CA LYS A 129 17.19 -1.38 16.26
C LYS A 129 17.63 -1.17 14.82
N LYS A 130 17.97 -2.26 14.10
CA LYS A 130 18.41 -2.20 12.71
C LYS A 130 17.29 -1.75 11.77
N VAL A 131 16.06 -2.24 12.01
CA VAL A 131 14.86 -1.81 11.28
C VAL A 131 14.65 -0.30 11.46
N VAL A 132 14.67 0.20 12.70
CA VAL A 132 14.48 1.64 12.97
C VAL A 132 15.57 2.48 12.31
N ILE A 133 16.84 2.09 12.41
CA ILE A 133 17.94 2.81 11.77
C ILE A 133 17.77 2.85 10.25
N HIS A 134 17.46 1.71 9.63
CA HIS A 134 17.23 1.64 8.18
C HIS A 134 16.02 2.49 7.77
N GLN A 135 14.93 2.46 8.53
CA GLN A 135 13.76 3.32 8.29
C GLN A 135 14.12 4.80 8.35
N MET A 136 14.94 5.21 9.31
CA MET A 136 15.40 6.59 9.43
C MET A 136 16.34 6.99 8.28
N GLN A 137 17.19 6.07 7.81
CA GLN A 137 18.03 6.31 6.64
C GLN A 137 17.19 6.53 5.39
N VAL A 138 16.29 5.59 5.09
CA VAL A 138 15.37 5.69 3.93
C VAL A 138 14.54 6.98 3.99
N LYS A 139 14.13 7.41 5.19
CA LYS A 139 13.42 8.67 5.37
C LYS A 139 14.30 9.86 4.98
N ARG A 140 15.56 9.93 5.45
CA ARG A 140 16.47 11.02 5.10
C ARG A 140 16.74 11.08 3.61
N ASP A 141 17.08 9.95 3.00
CA ASP A 141 17.39 9.87 1.56
C ASP A 141 16.21 10.37 0.71
N LYS A 142 14.98 10.01 1.09
CA LYS A 142 13.80 10.46 0.36
C LYS A 142 13.41 11.91 0.66
N MET A 143 13.72 12.44 1.84
CA MET A 143 13.53 13.86 2.15
C MET A 143 14.47 14.75 1.33
N GLU A 144 15.68 14.26 1.03
CA GLU A 144 16.63 14.92 0.12
C GLU A 144 16.18 14.88 -1.34
N GLY A 145 15.46 13.82 -1.73
CA GLY A 145 14.92 13.64 -3.09
C GLY A 145 13.56 14.30 -3.38
N LEU A 146 13.01 15.11 -2.46
CA LEU A 146 11.71 15.75 -2.67
C LEU A 146 11.77 16.84 -3.75
N PRO A 147 10.68 17.05 -4.52
CA PRO A 147 10.60 18.12 -5.50
C PRO A 147 10.76 19.49 -4.81
N SER A 148 11.51 20.40 -5.43
CA SER A 148 11.65 21.76 -4.89
C SER A 148 10.36 22.56 -5.08
N HIS A 149 10.19 23.63 -4.30
CA HIS A 149 9.05 24.53 -4.47
C HIS A 149 8.98 25.11 -5.89
N LYS A 150 10.14 25.39 -6.50
CA LYS A 150 10.24 25.88 -7.89
C LYS A 150 9.73 24.83 -8.88
N ASP A 151 10.09 23.56 -8.68
CA ASP A 151 9.65 22.46 -9.54
C ASP A 151 8.13 22.27 -9.44
N ILE A 152 7.57 22.39 -8.23
CA ILE A 152 6.13 22.30 -8.00
C ILE A 152 5.39 23.42 -8.74
N ILE A 153 5.86 24.66 -8.64
CA ILE A 153 5.27 25.78 -9.38
C ILE A 153 5.35 25.53 -10.89
N ALA A 154 6.50 25.09 -11.40
CA ALA A 154 6.68 24.78 -12.82
C ALA A 154 5.68 23.71 -13.30
N CYS A 155 5.50 22.64 -12.52
CA CYS A 155 4.51 21.59 -12.81
C CYS A 155 3.08 22.13 -12.84
N LEU A 156 2.69 22.96 -11.86
CA LEU A 156 1.34 23.53 -11.80
C LEU A 156 1.08 24.48 -12.96
N THR A 157 2.03 25.36 -13.28
CA THR A 157 1.93 26.28 -14.42
C THR A 157 1.81 25.52 -15.75
N ALA A 158 2.64 24.50 -15.93
CA ALA A 158 2.60 23.67 -17.12
C ALA A 158 1.27 22.89 -17.22
N ALA A 159 0.80 22.30 -16.12
CA ALA A 159 -0.47 21.56 -16.09
C ALA A 159 -1.67 22.43 -16.42
N ASN A 160 -1.77 23.63 -15.84
CA ASN A 160 -2.84 24.60 -16.14
C ASN A 160 -2.89 24.97 -17.64
N THR A 161 -1.75 24.94 -18.32
CA THR A 161 -1.66 25.24 -19.75
C THR A 161 -1.94 24.01 -20.61
N LEU A 162 -1.31 22.88 -20.28
CA LEU A 162 -1.27 21.69 -21.14
C LEU A 162 -2.51 20.80 -20.97
N ILE A 163 -3.16 20.78 -19.80
CA ILE A 163 -4.39 19.99 -19.63
C ILE A 163 -5.49 20.47 -20.59
N PRO A 164 -5.84 21.77 -20.66
CA PRO A 164 -6.80 22.27 -21.66
C PRO A 164 -6.41 21.94 -23.10
N GLN A 165 -5.14 22.16 -23.47
CA GLN A 165 -4.64 21.89 -24.83
C GLN A 165 -4.72 20.40 -25.19
N LEU A 166 -4.35 19.51 -24.28
CA LEU A 166 -4.45 18.08 -24.49
C LEU A 166 -5.92 17.63 -24.57
N LEU A 167 -6.83 18.28 -23.86
CA LEU A 167 -8.28 18.05 -24.02
C LEU A 167 -8.77 18.52 -25.40
N ASP A 168 -8.28 19.64 -25.91
CA ASP A 168 -8.58 20.09 -27.28
C ASP A 168 -8.10 19.05 -28.31
N VAL A 169 -6.84 18.60 -28.18
CA VAL A 169 -6.28 17.56 -29.06
C VAL A 169 -7.06 16.25 -28.95
N MET A 170 -7.44 15.83 -27.74
CA MET A 170 -8.24 14.62 -27.55
C MET A 170 -9.64 14.72 -28.14
N ALA A 171 -10.24 15.91 -28.18
CA ALA A 171 -11.54 16.12 -28.80
C ALA A 171 -11.48 16.07 -30.33
N SER A 172 -10.39 16.57 -30.93
CA SER A 172 -10.24 16.64 -32.40
C SER A 172 -9.54 15.44 -33.02
N ASN A 173 -8.52 14.89 -32.37
CA ASN A 173 -7.69 13.78 -32.87
C ASN A 173 -7.25 12.86 -31.73
N PRO A 174 -8.14 11.98 -31.25
CA PRO A 174 -7.88 11.15 -30.08
C PRO A 174 -6.82 10.09 -30.38
N THR A 175 -5.69 10.15 -29.66
CA THR A 175 -4.68 9.10 -29.68
C THR A 175 -4.41 8.53 -28.29
N THR A 176 -3.92 7.28 -28.23
CA THR A 176 -3.53 6.69 -26.95
C THR A 176 -2.38 7.45 -26.30
N ALA A 177 -1.43 7.96 -27.09
CA ALA A 177 -0.30 8.73 -26.56
C ALA A 177 -0.77 10.04 -25.90
N THR A 178 -1.61 10.82 -26.58
CA THR A 178 -2.20 12.06 -26.05
C THR A 178 -3.01 11.79 -24.78
N ARG A 179 -3.83 10.74 -24.76
CA ARG A 179 -4.61 10.36 -23.58
C ARG A 179 -3.72 10.04 -22.38
N LEU A 180 -2.66 9.27 -22.60
CA LEU A 180 -1.74 8.88 -21.53
C LEU A 180 -0.92 10.07 -21.02
N LEU A 181 -0.55 11.02 -21.88
CA LEU A 181 0.10 12.27 -21.47
C LEU A 181 -0.85 13.16 -20.67
N LEU A 182 -2.11 13.29 -21.11
CA LEU A 182 -3.17 13.99 -20.35
C LEU A 182 -3.33 13.39 -18.95
N TYR A 183 -3.34 12.06 -18.82
CA TYR A 183 -3.38 11.41 -17.51
C TYR A 183 -2.16 11.70 -16.66
N GLY A 184 -0.98 11.77 -17.27
CA GLY A 184 0.24 12.22 -16.62
C GLY A 184 0.09 13.60 -16.02
N TYR A 185 -0.37 14.58 -16.81
CA TYR A 185 -0.56 15.96 -16.35
C TYR A 185 -1.66 16.12 -15.30
N LEU A 186 -2.81 15.47 -15.46
CA LEU A 186 -3.88 15.48 -14.44
C LEU A 186 -3.37 14.96 -13.10
N THR A 187 -2.69 13.81 -13.12
CA THR A 187 -2.19 13.21 -11.88
C THR A 187 -0.98 13.94 -11.30
N LEU A 188 -0.14 14.57 -12.14
CA LEU A 188 0.93 15.45 -11.68
C LEU A 188 0.36 16.66 -10.94
N HIS A 189 -0.61 17.35 -11.55
CA HIS A 189 -1.30 18.49 -10.97
C HIS A 189 -1.92 18.16 -9.61
N TRP A 190 -2.77 17.12 -9.57
CA TRP A 190 -3.41 16.70 -8.33
C TRP A 190 -2.41 16.20 -7.27
N SER A 191 -1.28 15.60 -7.68
CA SER A 191 -0.25 15.18 -6.73
C SER A 191 0.46 16.38 -6.11
N CYS A 192 0.77 17.41 -6.90
CA CYS A 192 1.38 18.66 -6.41
C CYS A 192 0.52 19.34 -5.33
N ILE A 193 -0.81 19.30 -5.46
CA ILE A 193 -1.74 20.01 -4.55
C ILE A 193 -2.19 19.13 -3.37
N TYR A 194 -2.57 17.88 -3.63
CA TYR A 194 -3.26 17.04 -2.64
C TYR A 194 -2.39 15.88 -2.14
N GLY A 195 -1.40 15.45 -2.93
CA GLY A 195 -0.50 14.36 -2.57
C GLY A 195 -1.22 13.04 -2.29
N HIS A 196 -2.36 12.74 -2.94
CA HIS A 196 -3.02 11.45 -2.71
C HIS A 196 -2.19 10.29 -3.27
N ARG A 197 -2.44 9.10 -2.71
CA ARG A 197 -1.84 7.85 -3.20
C ARG A 197 -2.34 7.54 -4.61
N PRO A 198 -1.52 6.89 -5.47
CA PRO A 198 -1.91 6.58 -6.85
C PRO A 198 -3.18 5.74 -6.95
N GLY A 199 -3.45 4.91 -5.94
CA GLY A 199 -4.67 4.11 -5.86
C GLY A 199 -5.95 4.94 -5.85
N VAL A 200 -5.93 6.15 -5.27
CA VAL A 200 -7.08 7.08 -5.27
C VAL A 200 -7.38 7.50 -6.71
N TYR A 201 -6.36 7.96 -7.44
CA TYR A 201 -6.52 8.37 -8.84
C TYR A 201 -6.90 7.20 -9.77
N SER A 202 -6.25 6.03 -9.62
CA SER A 202 -6.51 4.88 -10.50
C SER A 202 -7.89 4.27 -10.29
N ASN A 203 -8.41 4.27 -9.06
CA ASN A 203 -9.67 3.62 -8.74
C ASN A 203 -10.89 4.55 -8.82
N MET A 204 -10.68 5.85 -9.04
CA MET A 204 -11.73 6.82 -9.26
C MET A 204 -12.60 6.42 -10.47
N THR A 205 -13.92 6.44 -10.29
CA THR A 205 -14.88 6.02 -11.31
C THR A 205 -15.59 7.20 -11.96
N ASN A 206 -16.09 7.01 -13.18
CA ASN A 206 -16.94 7.99 -13.86
C ASN A 206 -18.16 8.35 -12.99
N ALA A 207 -18.77 7.36 -12.34
CA ALA A 207 -19.95 7.57 -11.48
C ALA A 207 -19.65 8.47 -10.28
N GLN A 208 -18.48 8.35 -9.66
CA GLN A 208 -18.07 9.22 -8.55
C GLN A 208 -17.85 10.66 -9.00
N VAL A 209 -17.27 10.86 -10.18
CA VAL A 209 -17.07 12.19 -10.76
C VAL A 209 -18.43 12.82 -11.13
N ARG A 210 -19.32 12.07 -11.78
CA ARG A 210 -20.69 12.53 -12.09
C ARG A 210 -21.51 12.82 -10.83
N LYS A 211 -21.36 12.02 -9.77
CA LYS A 211 -22.00 12.29 -8.48
C LYS A 211 -21.50 13.61 -7.88
N ALA A 212 -20.20 13.87 -7.94
CA ALA A 212 -19.63 15.12 -7.43
C ALA A 212 -20.20 16.36 -8.14
N GLU A 213 -20.55 16.26 -9.43
CA GLU A 213 -21.21 17.33 -10.17
C GLU A 213 -22.54 17.74 -9.52
N THR A 214 -23.34 16.76 -9.05
CA THR A 214 -24.64 17.02 -8.43
C THR A 214 -24.54 17.65 -7.04
N THR A 215 -23.37 17.53 -6.41
CA THR A 215 -23.10 18.03 -5.05
C THR A 215 -22.11 19.20 -5.07
N GLY A 216 -21.85 19.79 -6.24
CA GLY A 216 -20.95 20.93 -6.38
C GLY A 216 -21.44 22.17 -5.66
N THR A 217 -20.50 23.03 -5.29
CA THR A 217 -20.79 24.34 -4.68
C THR A 217 -20.20 25.46 -5.53
N ALA A 218 -20.55 26.71 -5.23
CA ALA A 218 -19.94 27.88 -5.87
C ALA A 218 -18.41 27.96 -5.69
N PHE A 219 -17.85 27.22 -4.72
CA PHE A 219 -16.42 27.22 -4.43
C PHE A 219 -15.68 26.05 -5.08
N GLY A 220 -16.38 24.98 -5.48
CA GLY A 220 -15.74 23.79 -6.02
C GLY A 220 -16.53 22.51 -5.77
N TYR A 221 -15.87 21.39 -6.05
CA TYR A 221 -16.44 20.05 -6.12
C TYR A 221 -15.66 19.08 -5.23
N LEU A 222 -16.36 18.15 -4.59
CA LEU A 222 -15.75 17.13 -3.74
C LEU A 222 -16.00 15.74 -4.34
N ILE A 223 -14.95 15.07 -4.78
CA ILE A 223 -15.03 13.70 -5.29
C ILE A 223 -14.70 12.75 -4.16
N GLN A 224 -15.61 11.82 -3.91
CA GLN A 224 -15.46 10.76 -2.92
C GLN A 224 -15.03 9.45 -3.59
N VAL A 225 -13.78 9.04 -3.34
CA VAL A 225 -13.23 7.80 -3.87
C VAL A 225 -13.30 6.71 -2.81
N SER A 226 -14.23 5.78 -2.98
CA SER A 226 -14.52 4.72 -2.01
C SER A 226 -13.52 3.57 -2.01
N ASN A 227 -12.86 3.29 -3.14
CA ASN A 227 -11.96 2.14 -3.25
C ASN A 227 -10.48 2.56 -3.20
N HIS A 228 -9.90 2.53 -2.00
CA HIS A 228 -8.46 2.77 -1.80
C HIS A 228 -7.91 1.96 -0.61
N LYS A 229 -6.57 1.93 -0.47
CA LYS A 229 -5.85 1.03 0.46
C LYS A 229 -6.33 1.13 1.91
N THR A 230 -6.79 2.30 2.36
CA THR A 230 -7.16 2.53 3.76
C THR A 230 -8.65 2.84 3.93
N ALA A 231 -9.46 2.56 2.90
CA ALA A 231 -10.90 2.85 2.92
C ALA A 231 -11.64 2.16 4.07
N SER A 232 -11.22 0.95 4.45
CA SER A 232 -11.79 0.22 5.58
C SER A 232 -11.56 0.90 6.94
N ALA A 233 -10.57 1.79 7.05
CA ALA A 233 -10.22 2.48 8.28
C ALA A 233 -10.61 3.97 8.28
N PHE A 234 -10.66 4.62 7.11
CA PHE A 234 -10.89 6.07 6.96
C PHE A 234 -12.11 6.44 6.13
N GLY A 235 -12.83 5.46 5.59
CA GLY A 235 -13.89 5.72 4.63
C GLY A 235 -13.35 6.22 3.30
N GLU A 236 -14.16 7.01 2.60
CA GLU A 236 -13.86 7.47 1.24
C GLU A 236 -12.75 8.53 1.25
N ALA A 237 -11.80 8.43 0.32
CA ALA A 237 -10.81 9.49 0.11
C ALA A 237 -11.49 10.69 -0.56
N GLN A 238 -11.18 11.90 -0.10
CA GLN A 238 -11.81 13.13 -0.56
C GLN A 238 -10.83 13.93 -1.42
N LEU A 239 -11.17 14.11 -2.70
CA LEU A 239 -10.46 14.97 -3.64
C LEU A 239 -11.30 16.23 -3.88
N TYR A 240 -10.87 17.35 -3.31
CA TYR A 240 -11.51 18.65 -3.55
C TYR A 240 -10.91 19.28 -4.81
N LEU A 241 -11.75 19.82 -5.69
CA LEU A 241 -11.34 20.47 -6.93
C LEU A 241 -12.03 21.82 -7.07
N THR A 242 -11.30 22.79 -7.59
CA THR A 242 -11.86 24.08 -8.03
C THR A 242 -12.81 23.88 -9.22
N ILE A 243 -13.54 24.95 -9.57
CA ILE A 243 -14.47 24.93 -10.71
C ILE A 243 -13.72 24.63 -12.01
N GLU A 244 -12.53 25.21 -12.19
CA GLU A 244 -11.71 25.00 -13.38
C GLU A 244 -11.21 23.55 -13.47
N GLU A 245 -10.64 23.02 -12.39
CA GLU A 245 -10.12 21.65 -12.35
C GLU A 245 -11.23 20.61 -12.58
N PHE A 246 -12.41 20.82 -11.99
CA PHE A 246 -13.56 19.97 -12.23
C PHE A 246 -14.07 20.10 -13.67
N GLY A 247 -14.00 21.29 -14.26
CA GLY A 247 -14.29 21.54 -15.66
C GLY A 247 -13.43 20.67 -16.60
N TRP A 248 -12.14 20.52 -16.32
CA TRP A 248 -11.27 19.59 -17.07
C TRP A 248 -11.74 18.14 -16.97
N MET A 249 -12.16 17.72 -15.78
CA MET A 249 -12.64 16.35 -15.56
C MET A 249 -13.95 16.07 -16.29
N LYS A 250 -14.88 17.02 -16.24
CA LYS A 250 -16.15 16.92 -16.97
C LYS A 250 -15.89 16.86 -18.48
N ARG A 251 -15.06 17.77 -18.99
CA ARG A 251 -14.68 17.78 -20.40
C ARG A 251 -14.03 16.47 -20.84
N TRP A 252 -13.17 15.89 -19.99
CA TRP A 252 -12.60 14.57 -20.27
C TRP A 252 -13.66 13.47 -20.34
N LEU A 253 -14.64 13.47 -19.43
CA LEU A 253 -15.75 12.50 -19.47
C LEU A 253 -16.57 12.63 -20.76
N ASP A 254 -16.88 13.86 -21.17
CA ASP A 254 -17.65 14.11 -22.40
C ASP A 254 -16.88 13.61 -23.63
N ILE A 255 -15.57 13.91 -23.72
CA ILE A 255 -14.71 13.36 -24.79
C ILE A 255 -14.67 11.83 -24.73
N LYS A 256 -14.52 11.26 -23.53
CA LYS A 256 -14.44 9.80 -23.34
C LYS A 256 -15.69 9.08 -23.84
N GLU A 257 -16.87 9.70 -23.74
CA GLU A 257 -18.13 9.12 -24.23
C GLU A 257 -18.23 9.08 -25.75
N THR A 258 -17.54 9.98 -26.47
CA THR A 258 -17.51 9.96 -27.94
C THR A 258 -16.50 8.96 -28.51
N LEU A 259 -15.55 8.50 -27.68
CA LEU A 259 -14.58 7.49 -28.10
C LEU A 259 -15.26 6.13 -28.27
N THR A 260 -15.15 5.55 -29.47
CA THR A 260 -15.73 4.25 -29.77
C THR A 260 -15.06 3.13 -28.94
N GLY A 261 -15.87 2.24 -28.35
CA GLY A 261 -15.39 1.08 -27.59
C GLY A 261 -15.03 1.35 -26.12
N THR A 262 -15.24 2.55 -25.58
CA THR A 262 -14.90 2.87 -24.18
C THR A 262 -16.08 2.82 -23.22
N GLN A 263 -16.44 1.60 -22.81
CA GLN A 263 -17.41 1.34 -21.72
C GLN A 263 -16.74 1.23 -20.34
N ASN A 264 -15.54 1.76 -20.18
CA ASN A 264 -14.77 1.58 -18.96
C ASN A 264 -15.30 2.47 -17.83
N ARG A 265 -15.66 1.86 -16.70
CA ARG A 265 -16.18 2.56 -15.52
C ARG A 265 -15.19 3.49 -14.82
N TYR A 266 -13.88 3.30 -15.03
CA TYR A 266 -12.82 4.07 -14.37
C TYR A 266 -12.53 5.37 -15.10
N PHE A 267 -12.34 6.46 -14.35
CA PHE A 267 -12.06 7.78 -14.92
C PHE A 267 -10.75 7.77 -15.75
N LEU A 268 -9.69 7.19 -15.19
CA LEU A 268 -8.42 6.90 -15.88
C LEU A 268 -8.36 5.41 -16.22
N TYR A 269 -8.21 5.06 -17.50
CA TYR A 269 -8.32 3.68 -17.96
C TYR A 269 -7.24 3.26 -18.98
N THR A 270 -6.99 1.96 -19.09
CA THR A 270 -6.22 1.34 -20.18
C THR A 270 -7.16 0.82 -21.27
N ALA A 271 -6.62 0.35 -22.40
CA ALA A 271 -7.40 -0.51 -23.30
C ALA A 271 -8.07 -1.65 -22.50
N GLY A 272 -9.38 -1.84 -22.68
CA GLY A 272 -10.21 -2.78 -21.92
C GLY A 272 -10.99 -2.17 -20.75
N ASN A 273 -11.39 -3.01 -19.78
CA ASN A 273 -12.30 -2.66 -18.66
C ASN A 273 -11.58 -2.42 -17.31
N ASN A 274 -10.25 -2.26 -17.33
CA ASN A 274 -9.43 -2.13 -16.14
C ASN A 274 -9.02 -0.68 -15.85
N PRO A 275 -8.74 -0.34 -14.57
CA PRO A 275 -8.20 0.96 -14.22
C PRO A 275 -6.75 1.10 -14.71
N LEU A 276 -6.30 2.34 -14.88
CA LEU A 276 -4.91 2.62 -15.19
C LEU A 276 -4.00 2.35 -13.99
N ARG A 277 -3.30 1.20 -13.99
CA ARG A 277 -2.38 0.81 -12.88
C ARG A 277 -1.00 1.46 -12.97
N ASN A 278 -0.51 1.74 -14.17
CA ASN A 278 0.85 2.25 -14.40
C ASN A 278 0.94 3.78 -14.37
N LEU A 279 0.21 4.44 -13.48
CA LEU A 279 0.17 5.91 -13.38
C LEU A 279 1.56 6.53 -13.16
N ALA A 280 2.44 5.87 -12.41
CA ALA A 280 3.78 6.40 -12.12
C ALA A 280 4.63 6.59 -13.38
N THR A 281 4.37 5.81 -14.43
CA THR A 281 5.05 5.99 -15.73
C THR A 281 4.58 7.28 -16.41
N PHE A 282 3.27 7.56 -16.40
CA PHE A 282 2.71 8.73 -17.07
C PHE A 282 2.97 10.02 -16.30
N LEU A 283 2.96 9.97 -14.97
CA LEU A 283 3.40 11.07 -14.13
C LEU A 283 4.87 11.44 -14.41
N ARG A 284 5.76 10.45 -14.58
CA ARG A 284 7.16 10.70 -14.95
C ARG A 284 7.32 11.24 -16.38
N LEU A 285 6.46 10.82 -17.30
CA LEU A 285 6.43 11.39 -18.65
C LEU A 285 6.06 12.87 -18.61
N ALA A 286 5.00 13.25 -17.90
CA ALA A 286 4.64 14.66 -17.72
C ALA A 286 5.75 15.45 -17.01
N TRP A 287 6.36 14.91 -15.96
CA TRP A 287 7.50 15.53 -15.28
C TRP A 287 8.67 15.83 -16.22
N ALA A 288 9.03 14.88 -17.08
CA ALA A 288 10.08 15.05 -18.06
C ALA A 288 9.69 16.05 -19.17
N ASP A 289 8.42 16.07 -19.57
CA ASP A 289 7.87 17.00 -20.58
C ASP A 289 7.88 18.46 -20.08
N VAL A 290 7.71 18.68 -18.78
CA VAL A 290 7.96 19.99 -18.13
C VAL A 290 9.44 20.41 -18.17
N GLY A 291 10.35 19.47 -18.49
CA GLY A 291 11.80 19.71 -18.53
C GLY A 291 12.53 19.43 -17.21
N LEU A 292 11.86 18.78 -16.26
CA LEU A 292 12.42 18.46 -14.95
C LEU A 292 13.17 17.12 -14.96
N LYS A 293 14.24 17.05 -14.18
CA LYS A 293 15.12 15.87 -14.10
C LYS A 293 14.85 15.09 -12.81
N GLY A 294 15.31 13.84 -12.78
CA GLY A 294 15.29 13.00 -11.59
C GLY A 294 14.11 12.02 -11.52
N PRO A 295 14.23 10.98 -10.68
CA PRO A 295 13.17 9.99 -10.50
C PRO A 295 12.09 10.53 -9.56
N ILE A 296 10.95 10.95 -10.12
CA ILE A 296 9.78 11.37 -9.33
C ILE A 296 8.71 10.27 -9.27
N ASN A 297 8.02 10.15 -8.14
CA ASN A 297 6.87 9.28 -7.93
C ASN A 297 5.81 9.94 -7.04
N PHE A 298 4.61 9.36 -7.02
CA PHE A 298 3.51 9.80 -6.15
C PHE A 298 3.87 9.86 -4.66
N THR A 299 4.76 8.98 -4.19
CA THR A 299 5.21 8.97 -2.79
C THR A 299 5.97 10.24 -2.42
N ASP A 300 6.64 10.86 -3.39
CA ASP A 300 7.45 12.06 -3.16
C ASP A 300 6.54 13.28 -2.99
N PHE A 301 5.51 13.41 -3.84
CA PHE A 301 4.47 14.44 -3.68
C PHE A 301 3.65 14.26 -2.41
N HIS A 302 3.34 13.02 -2.04
CA HIS A 302 2.66 12.72 -0.79
C HIS A 302 3.51 13.12 0.42
N ALA A 303 4.81 12.81 0.39
CA ALA A 303 5.74 13.19 1.45
C ALA A 303 5.96 14.71 1.54
N ASP A 304 6.06 15.40 0.40
CA ASP A 304 6.14 16.85 0.34
C ASP A 304 4.88 17.51 0.91
N ASN A 305 3.68 17.03 0.53
CA ASN A 305 2.43 17.51 1.11
C ASN A 305 2.39 17.27 2.62
N ALA A 306 2.74 16.07 3.09
CA ALA A 306 2.83 15.79 4.52
C ALA A 306 3.84 16.70 5.24
N LYS A 307 4.91 17.14 4.57
CA LYS A 307 5.91 18.09 5.09
C LYS A 307 5.34 19.51 5.21
N ARG A 308 4.59 19.99 4.22
CA ARG A 308 4.00 21.35 4.21
C ARG A 308 3.02 21.57 5.36
N PHE A 309 2.34 20.52 5.80
CA PHE A 309 1.31 20.62 6.84
C PHE A 309 1.71 20.01 8.20
N GLN A 310 3.02 20.00 8.55
CA GLN A 310 3.50 19.43 9.82
C GLN A 310 3.19 20.25 11.09
N ASP A 311 2.60 21.44 10.93
CA ASP A 311 2.16 22.29 12.03
C ASP A 311 1.25 21.49 13.00
N PRO A 312 1.58 21.42 14.31
CA PRO A 312 0.78 20.73 15.32
C PRO A 312 -0.73 20.97 15.24
N GLY A 313 -1.18 22.17 14.87
CA GLY A 313 -2.61 22.51 14.75
C GLY A 313 -3.34 21.84 13.58
N ASN A 314 -2.61 21.44 12.53
CA ASN A 314 -3.17 20.87 11.31
C ASN A 314 -2.95 19.36 11.16
N ARG A 315 -2.19 18.73 12.06
CA ARG A 315 -1.84 17.29 11.96
C ARG A 315 -3.03 16.37 11.86
N GLN A 316 -4.10 16.65 12.60
CA GLN A 316 -5.33 15.84 12.55
C GLN A 316 -6.01 15.96 11.19
N ARG A 317 -6.17 17.20 10.70
CA ARG A 317 -6.77 17.50 9.39
C ARG A 317 -6.01 16.84 8.24
N VAL A 318 -4.68 16.85 8.31
CA VAL A 318 -3.81 16.20 7.30
C VAL A 318 -3.91 14.68 7.37
N SER A 319 -3.95 14.11 8.58
CA SER A 319 -4.12 12.67 8.77
C SER A 319 -5.45 12.19 8.20
N ASP A 320 -6.52 12.94 8.43
CA ASP A 320 -7.86 12.61 7.93
C ASP A 320 -7.93 12.81 6.40
N PHE A 321 -7.41 13.93 5.89
CA PHE A 321 -7.34 14.23 4.45
C PHE A 321 -6.51 13.21 3.66
N MET A 322 -5.40 12.74 4.23
CA MET A 322 -4.50 11.77 3.61
C MET A 322 -4.81 10.30 3.99
N CYS A 323 -5.88 10.07 4.78
CA CYS A 323 -6.35 8.76 5.23
C CYS A 323 -5.30 7.90 6.01
N HIS A 324 -4.75 8.46 7.10
CA HIS A 324 -3.70 7.89 7.96
C HIS A 324 -4.09 7.79 9.45
N ILE A 325 -3.56 6.78 10.18
CA ILE A 325 -3.93 6.49 11.59
C ILE A 325 -3.23 7.41 12.60
N HIS A 326 -4.02 7.97 13.52
CA HIS A 326 -3.60 8.87 14.61
C HIS A 326 -2.83 8.19 15.76
N CYS A 327 -1.66 7.63 15.49
CA CYS A 327 -0.71 7.33 16.56
C CYS A 327 0.58 8.07 16.25
N ASN A 328 0.98 9.03 17.09
CA ASN A 328 2.21 9.84 16.97
C ASN A 328 2.54 10.30 15.54
N CYS A 329 1.64 11.10 14.95
CA CYS A 329 1.68 11.52 13.55
C CYS A 329 2.93 12.33 13.13
N GLY A 330 3.72 12.88 14.05
CA GLY A 330 5.02 13.48 13.68
C GLY A 330 6.07 12.46 13.20
N HIS A 331 5.93 11.19 13.56
CA HIS A 331 6.80 10.10 13.10
C HIS A 331 6.12 9.18 12.09
N ILE A 332 4.79 9.01 12.16
CA ILE A 332 4.05 8.01 11.38
C ILE A 332 3.54 8.52 10.02
N LEU A 333 3.33 9.83 9.84
CA LEU A 333 3.02 10.43 8.52
C LEU A 333 4.16 10.24 7.50
N CYS A 334 5.37 9.91 7.98
CA CYS A 334 6.53 9.51 7.17
C CYS A 334 6.88 8.00 7.26
N GLN A 335 6.08 7.16 7.92
CA GLN A 335 6.30 5.71 7.94
C GLN A 335 5.34 4.97 7.01
N GLU A 336 4.05 5.31 6.99
CA GLU A 336 3.07 4.57 6.18
C GLU A 336 3.09 4.94 4.69
N SER A 337 3.54 6.14 4.36
CA SER A 337 3.79 6.64 3.00
C SER A 337 5.09 6.08 2.40
N PHE A 338 5.93 5.48 3.24
CA PHE A 338 7.27 5.04 2.87
C PHE A 338 7.43 3.51 2.83
N PHE A 339 6.44 2.75 3.31
CA PHE A 339 6.42 1.29 3.31
C PHE A 339 5.21 0.72 2.55
N GLU A 340 5.43 0.39 1.29
CA GLU A 340 4.58 -0.55 0.54
C GLU A 340 4.85 -1.98 1.05
N GLY A 341 4.27 -2.34 2.19
CA GLY A 341 4.38 -3.69 2.72
C GLY A 341 3.60 -3.91 4.01
N GLY A 342 2.42 -4.52 3.88
CA GLY A 342 1.74 -5.19 5.00
C GLY A 342 1.01 -4.30 6.00
N CYS A 343 -0.23 -3.90 5.68
CA CYS A 343 -1.19 -3.49 6.70
C CYS A 343 -1.86 -4.74 7.28
N GLY A 344 -1.39 -5.21 8.43
CA GLY A 344 -2.03 -6.27 9.22
C GLY A 344 -1.84 -6.07 10.73
N HIS A 345 -1.56 -4.84 11.18
CA HIS A 345 -1.09 -4.59 12.54
C HIS A 345 -1.84 -3.52 13.33
N THR A 346 -2.98 -3.06 12.84
CA THR A 346 -3.65 -1.88 13.41
C THR A 346 -4.76 -2.19 14.42
N ALA A 347 -5.24 -3.44 14.49
CA ALA A 347 -6.29 -3.81 15.46
C ALA A 347 -5.78 -3.94 16.91
N ALA A 348 -4.50 -4.24 17.14
CA ALA A 348 -3.97 -4.48 18.49
C ALA A 348 -3.54 -3.20 19.25
N LEU A 349 -3.34 -2.08 18.55
CA LEU A 349 -2.95 -0.80 19.16
C LEU A 349 -4.15 0.04 19.61
N GLN A 350 -5.34 -0.21 19.04
CA GLN A 350 -6.57 0.50 19.42
C GLN A 350 -7.06 0.15 20.84
N SER A 351 -6.78 -1.05 21.35
CA SER A 351 -7.23 -1.45 22.69
C SER A 351 -6.38 -0.86 23.82
N HIS A 352 -5.07 -0.66 23.60
CA HIS A 352 -4.19 -0.08 24.62
C HIS A 352 -4.27 1.45 24.74
N CYS A 353 -4.71 2.15 23.68
CA CYS A 353 -4.86 3.60 23.74
C CYS A 353 -6.16 4.04 24.46
N LYS A 354 -7.22 3.21 24.41
CA LYS A 354 -8.49 3.49 25.12
C LYS A 354 -8.37 3.36 26.65
N GLN A 355 -7.44 2.55 27.16
CA GLN A 355 -7.26 2.38 28.61
C GLN A 355 -6.42 3.48 29.29
N ARG A 356 -5.76 4.36 28.53
CA ARG A 356 -4.99 5.50 29.09
C ARG A 356 -5.72 6.84 29.06
N GLN A 357 -6.96 6.88 28.59
CA GLN A 357 -7.82 8.08 28.62
C GLN A 357 -8.89 8.03 29.72
N GLN A 358 -8.82 7.06 30.64
CA GLN A 358 -9.74 6.94 31.77
C GLN A 358 -9.04 7.04 33.14
N HIS A 359 -7.84 7.61 33.20
CA HIS A 359 -7.22 8.06 34.45
C HIS A 359 -6.54 9.41 34.28
#